data_AF-A0A955KF91-F1
#
_entry.id   AF-A0A955KF91-F1
#
_cell.length_a   1.000
_cell.length_b   1.000
_cell.length_c   1.000
_cell.angle_alpha   90.00
_cell.angle_beta   90.00
_cell.angle_gamma   90.00
#
_symmetry.space_group_name_H-M   'P 1'
#
loop_
_entity.id
_entity.type
_entity.pdbx_description
1 polymer ?
#
loop_
_entity_poly.entity_id
_entity_poly.type
_entity_poly.pdbx_seq_one_letter_code
_entity_poly.pdbx_strand_id
1 'polypeptide(L)' 'MSHFVYILRCCDGSLYTGYTTDVSRRVAEHNGDGGAVKNRAAGARYTR' A
#
# COMPACT_ATOMS: atom_id res chain seq x y z
N MET A 1 14.54 8.35 10.92
CA MET A 1 13.67 7.76 9.87
C MET A 1 12.76 8.84 9.33
N SER A 2 12.59 8.92 8.01
CA SER A 2 11.58 9.78 7.39
C SER A 2 10.22 9.07 7.37
N HIS A 3 9.17 9.80 7.71
CA HIS A 3 7.79 9.30 7.68
C HIS A 3 7.04 10.01 6.56
N PHE A 4 6.32 9.24 5.77
CA PHE A 4 5.54 9.73 4.63
C PHE A 4 4.07 9.42 4.86
N VAL A 5 3.24 10.42 4.59
CA VAL A 5 1.80 10.26 4.39
C VAL A 5 1.54 10.36 2.90
N TYR A 6 0.73 9.46 2.35
CA TYR A 6 0.51 9.38 0.91
C TYR A 6 -0.95 9.10 0.58
N ILE A 7 -1.34 9.50 -0.64
CA ILE A 7 -2.63 9.19 -1.26
C ILE A 7 -2.34 8.48 -2.58
N LEU A 8 -2.96 7.32 -2.79
CA LEU A 8 -2.93 6.57 -4.05
C LEU A 8 -4.31 6.61 -4.71
N ARG A 9 -4.33 6.67 -6.04
CA ARG A 9 -5.54 6.52 -6.83
C ARG A 9 -5.52 5.14 -7.50
N CYS A 10 -6.52 4.34 -7.18
CA CYS A 10 -6.71 3.01 -7.74
C CYS A 10 -7.23 3.09 -9.18
N CYS A 11 -7.18 1.96 -9.90
CA CYS A 11 -7.67 1.86 -11.28
C CYS A 11 -9.18 2.13 -11.42
N ASP A 12 -9.97 1.80 -10.38
CA ASP A 12 -11.41 2.09 -10.29
C ASP A 12 -11.72 3.54 -9.92
N GLY A 13 -10.69 4.37 -9.71
CA GLY A 13 -10.82 5.76 -9.31
C GLY A 13 -10.99 5.98 -7.80
N SER A 14 -11.04 4.92 -6.98
CA SER A 14 -11.02 5.03 -5.53
C SER A 14 -9.71 5.64 -5.03
N LEU A 15 -9.76 6.33 -3.89
CA LEU A 15 -8.60 6.93 -3.26
C LEU A 15 -8.25 6.18 -1.97
N TYR A 16 -6.98 5.77 -1.86
CA TYR A 16 -6.44 5.13 -0.67
C TYR A 16 -5.45 6.07 0.02
N THR A 17 -5.59 6.23 1.33
CA THR A 17 -4.66 7.02 2.15
C THR A 17 -3.89 6.12 3.09
N GLY A 18 -2.59 6.35 3.24
CA GLY A 18 -1.76 5.57 4.14
C GLY A 18 -0.55 6.34 4.66
N TYR A 19 0.14 5.70 5.60
CA TYR A 19 1.44 6.17 6.10
C TYR A 19 2.48 5.07 5.93
N THR A 20 3.74 5.45 5.68
CA THR A 20 4.86 4.51 5.58
C THR A 20 6.18 5.22 5.76
N THR A 21 7.23 4.48 6.07
CA THR A 21 8.63 4.93 5.96
C THR A 21 9.27 4.51 4.64
N ASP A 22 8.57 3.69 3.86
CA ASP A 22 9.01 3.14 2.57
C ASP A 22 7.81 3.06 1.61
N VAL A 23 7.79 3.97 0.64
CA VAL A 23 6.70 4.11 -0.34
C VAL A 23 6.77 3.04 -1.41
N SER A 24 7.97 2.73 -1.91
CA SER A 24 8.17 1.73 -2.97
C SER A 24 7.68 0.35 -2.55
N ARG A 25 8.01 -0.08 -1.32
CA ARG A 25 7.48 -1.32 -0.75
C ARG A 25 5.95 -1.30 -0.65
N ARG A 26 5.36 -0.16 -0.27
CA ARG A 26 3.90 -0.04 -0.15
C ARG A 26 3.17 -0.22 -1.46
N VAL A 27 3.69 0.37 -2.54
CA VAL A 27 3.11 0.26 -3.88
C VAL A 27 3.18 -1.19 -4.38
N ALA A 28 4.32 -1.87 -4.19
CA ALA A 28 4.46 -3.28 -4.57
C ALA A 28 3.50 -4.21 -3.81
N GLU A 29 3.31 -3.97 -2.51
CA GLU A 29 2.33 -4.73 -1.70
C GLU A 29 0.88 -4.45 -2.12
N HIS A 30 0.57 -3.21 -2.51
CA HIS A 30 -0.76 -2.83 -3.00
C HIS A 30 -1.07 -3.50 -4.35
N ASN A 31 -0.10 -3.55 -5.27
CA ASN A 31 -0.26 -4.19 -6.58
C ASN A 31 -0.26 -5.73 -6.53
N GLY A 32 0.08 -6.34 -5.39
CA GLY A 32 0.18 -7.79 -5.26
C GLY A 32 1.47 -8.38 -5.83
N ASP A 33 2.39 -7.55 -6.32
CA ASP A 33 3.72 -7.94 -6.82
C ASP A 33 4.71 -8.24 -5.68
N GLY A 34 4.38 -7.83 -4.45
CA GLY A 34 5.12 -8.16 -3.24
C GLY A 34 4.75 -9.55 -2.74
N GLY A 35 5.59 -10.55 -3.04
CA GLY A 35 5.48 -11.91 -2.51
C GLY A 35 5.03 -11.92 -1.05
N ALA A 36 3.92 -12.60 -0.79
CA ALA A 36 3.23 -12.61 0.49
C ALA A 36 4.19 -12.78 1.69
N VAL A 37 4.54 -11.68 2.36
CA VAL A 37 5.03 -11.76 3.74
C VAL A 37 3.80 -11.96 4.60
N LYS A 38 3.50 -13.24 4.86
CA LYS A 38 2.30 -13.78 5.52
C LYS A 38 2.02 -13.28 6.95
N ASN A 39 2.74 -12.28 7.47
CA ASN A 39 2.79 -12.02 8.91
C ASN A 39 2.59 -10.56 9.36
N ARG A 40 2.12 -9.65 8.50
CA ARG A 40 1.62 -8.35 8.96
C ARG A 40 0.34 -8.05 8.21
N ALA A 41 -0.71 -7.72 8.97
CA ALA A 41 -2.07 -7.44 8.53
C ALA A 41 -2.07 -6.96 7.08
N ALA A 42 -2.69 -7.74 6.18
CA ALA A 42 -2.74 -7.49 4.74
C ALA A 42 -2.84 -5.98 4.51
N GLY A 43 -1.72 -5.35 4.14
CA GLY A 43 -1.70 -3.92 3.85
C GLY A 43 -2.80 -3.68 2.84
N ALA A 44 -3.56 -2.59 3.03
CA ALA A 44 -4.82 -2.34 2.35
C ALA A 44 -4.78 -2.88 0.93
N ARG A 45 -5.33 -4.10 0.79
CA ARG A 45 -5.67 -4.63 -0.52
C ARG A 45 -6.55 -3.56 -1.16
N TYR A 46 -6.66 -3.56 -2.49
CA TYR A 46 -7.77 -2.89 -3.17
C TYR A 46 -9.06 -3.31 -2.43
N THR A 47 -9.46 -2.55 -1.41
CA THR A 47 -10.57 -2.90 -0.55
C THR A 47 -11.75 -2.54 -1.39
N ARG A 48 -12.58 -3.55 -1.62
CA ARG A 48 -13.89 -3.42 -2.24
C ARG A 48 -14.65 -2.21 -1.69
#